data_AF-A0A948F5X3-F1
#
_entry.id   AF-A0A948F5X3-F1
#
_cell.length_a   1.000
_cell.length_b   1.000
_cell.length_c   1.000
_cell.angle_alpha   90.00
_cell.angle_beta   90.00
_cell.angle_gamma   90.00
#
_symmetry.space_group_name_H-M   'P 1'
#
loop_
_entity.id
_entity.type
_entity.pdbx_description
1 polymer ?
#
loop_
_entity_poly.entity_id
_entity_poly.type
_entity_poly.pdbx_seq_one_letter_code
_entity_poly.pdbx_strand_id
1 'polypeptide(L)' 'LGMTGPHDSVLGRELAPVLKRFTTGMPSPFGVATGDVRLEGLLVTVDEQTGRAQKVKRIRERI' A
#
# COMPACT_ATOMS: atom_id res chain seq x y z
N LEU A 1 1.43 -7.87 -3.66
CA LEU A 1 2.19 -6.93 -2.80
C LEU A 1 1.20 -6.13 -1.95
N GLY A 2 1.68 -5.41 -0.93
CA GLY A 2 0.92 -4.34 -0.29
C GLY A 2 1.04 -3.01 -1.05
N MET A 3 0.51 -1.94 -0.46
CA MET A 3 0.65 -0.57 -0.97
C MET A 3 1.89 0.08 -0.33
N THR A 4 2.69 0.78 -1.14
CA THR A 4 3.73 1.67 -0.64
C THR A 4 3.15 3.07 -0.45
N GLY A 5 3.11 3.55 0.80
CA GLY A 5 2.46 4.81 1.15
C GLY A 5 2.01 4.86 2.61
N PRO A 6 1.16 5.83 2.97
CA PRO A 6 0.64 5.98 4.33
C PRO A 6 -0.12 4.73 4.77
N HIS A 7 0.36 4.04 5.80
CA HIS A 7 -0.27 2.81 6.28
C HIS A 7 -1.50 3.08 7.14
N ASP A 8 -1.51 4.16 7.92
CA ASP A 8 -2.70 4.60 8.68
C ASP A 8 -3.64 5.40 7.78
N SER A 9 -4.28 4.70 6.84
CA SER A 9 -5.13 5.31 5.81
C SER A 9 -6.14 4.31 5.25
N VAL A 10 -7.08 4.79 4.44
CA VAL A 10 -7.93 3.92 3.61
C VAL A 10 -7.40 3.92 2.19
N LEU A 11 -6.60 2.90 1.84
CA LEU A 11 -5.97 2.78 0.52
C LEU A 11 -5.23 4.06 0.08
N GLY A 12 -4.48 4.68 1.01
CA GLY A 12 -3.72 5.90 0.77
C GLY A 12 -4.53 7.19 0.90
N ARG A 13 -5.82 7.09 1.25
CA ARG A 13 -6.70 8.25 1.48
C ARG A 13 -6.90 8.53 2.96
N GLU A 14 -7.10 9.79 3.28
CA GLU A 14 -7.45 10.22 4.64
C GLU A 14 -8.70 9.47 5.16
N LEU A 15 -8.65 9.03 6.42
CA LEU A 15 -9.72 8.26 7.06
C LEU A 15 -11.05 9.03 7.11
N ALA A 16 -11.02 10.28 7.59
CA ALA A 16 -12.23 11.06 7.87
C ALA A 16 -13.17 11.28 6.66
N PRO A 17 -12.71 11.78 5.49
CA PRO A 17 -13.60 11.99 4.35
C PRO A 17 -14.14 10.68 3.76
N VAL A 18 -13.36 9.59 3.83
CA VAL A 18 -13.80 8.27 3.40
C VAL A 18 -14.92 7.76 4.30
N LEU A 19 -14.69 7.77 5.62
CA LEU A 19 -15.70 7.36 6.60
C LEU A 19 -16.99 8.19 6.48
N LYS A 20 -16.87 9.52 6.30
CA LYS A 20 -18.03 10.40 6.09
C LYS A 20 -18.86 9.96 4.89
N ARG A 21 -18.22 9.68 3.74
CA ARG A 21 -18.94 9.24 2.54
C ARG A 21 -19.66 7.90 2.73
N PHE A 22 -19.01 6.94 3.37
CA PHE A 22 -19.60 5.61 3.57
C PHE A 22 -20.68 5.58 4.65
N THR A 23 -20.58 6.41 5.68
CA THR A 23 -21.58 6.46 6.77
C THR A 23 -22.79 7.33 6.42
N THR A 24 -22.60 8.41 5.65
CA THR A 24 -23.68 9.36 5.32
C THR A 24 -24.23 9.23 3.90
N GLY A 25 -23.53 8.54 3.00
CA GLY A 25 -23.86 8.51 1.57
C GLY A 25 -23.57 9.81 0.82
N MET A 26 -23.15 10.87 1.50
CA MET A 26 -22.91 12.17 0.89
C MET A 26 -21.53 12.22 0.20
N PRO A 27 -21.39 12.96 -0.92
CA PRO A 27 -20.10 13.19 -1.55
C PRO A 27 -19.09 13.84 -0.59
N SER A 28 -17.85 13.33 -0.60
CA SER A 28 -16.72 13.92 0.13
C SER A 28 -15.46 13.75 -0.72
N PRO A 29 -14.61 14.78 -0.88
CA PRO A 29 -13.34 14.65 -1.58
C PRO A 29 -12.37 13.80 -0.75
N PHE A 30 -11.64 12.89 -1.39
CA PHE A 30 -10.70 11.99 -0.71
C PHE A 30 -9.28 12.53 -0.81
N GLY A 31 -8.83 13.22 0.25
CA GLY A 31 -7.45 13.66 0.40
C GLY A 31 -6.46 12.50 0.44
N VAL A 32 -5.20 12.76 0.10
CA VAL A 32 -4.11 11.79 0.23
C VAL A 32 -3.62 11.80 1.68
N ALA A 33 -3.58 10.64 2.32
CA ALA A 33 -3.10 10.54 3.69
C ALA A 33 -1.60 10.89 3.77
N THR A 34 -1.14 11.25 4.98
CA THR A 34 0.27 11.54 5.26
C THR A 34 0.70 10.84 6.54
N GLY A 35 2.02 10.68 6.75
CA GLY A 35 2.56 9.95 7.90
C GLY A 35 2.52 8.42 7.75
N ASP A 36 3.09 7.72 8.75
CA ASP A 36 3.30 6.25 8.80
C ASP A 36 3.54 5.60 7.43
N VAL A 37 4.51 6.12 6.67
CA VAL A 37 4.79 5.63 5.33
C VAL A 37 5.45 4.26 5.45
N ARG A 38 4.95 3.30 4.69
CA ARG A 38 5.55 1.97 4.60
C ARG A 38 5.82 1.62 3.15
N LEU A 39 6.93 0.94 2.92
CA LEU A 39 7.30 0.37 1.65
C LEU A 39 6.99 -1.12 1.66
N GLU A 40 6.31 -1.57 0.61
CA GLU A 40 5.95 -2.97 0.40
C GLU A 40 6.56 -3.45 -0.93
N GLY A 41 7.17 -4.63 -0.92
CA GLY A 41 7.88 -5.13 -2.09
C GLY A 41 8.12 -6.64 -2.08
N LEU A 42 8.66 -7.14 -3.19
CA LEU A 42 9.10 -8.52 -3.34
C LEU A 42 10.55 -8.50 -3.80
N LEU A 43 11.42 -9.19 -3.06
CA LEU A 43 12.76 -9.52 -3.52
C LEU A 43 12.72 -10.93 -4.11
N VAL A 44 12.95 -11.02 -5.42
CA VAL A 44 12.93 -12.28 -6.16
C VAL A 44 14.32 -12.58 -6.69
N THR A 45 14.83 -13.77 -6.41
CA THR A 45 16.02 -14.32 -7.05
C THR A 45 15.57 -15.13 -8.27
N VAL A 46 16.09 -14.80 -9.44
CA VAL A 46 15.72 -15.42 -10.72
C VAL A 46 16.92 -16.16 -11.29
N ASP A 47 16.67 -17.36 -11.80
CA ASP A 47 17.61 -18.12 -12.61
C ASP A 47 17.71 -17.50 -14.01
N GLU A 48 18.89 -17.01 -14.38
CA GLU A 48 19.07 -16.28 -15.65
C GLU A 48 18.90 -17.16 -16.89
N GLN A 49 19.18 -18.46 -16.80
CA GLN A 49 19.13 -19.36 -17.95
C GLN A 49 17.71 -19.84 -18.25
N THR A 50 16.92 -20.08 -17.20
CA THR A 50 15.56 -20.62 -17.32
C THR A 50 14.46 -19.56 -17.15
N GLY A 51 14.82 -18.38 -16.62
CA GLY A 51 13.87 -17.33 -16.25
C GLY A 51 13.01 -17.66 -15.02
N ARG A 52 13.27 -18.78 -14.33
CA ARG A 52 12.46 -19.23 -13.20
C ARG A 52 12.85 -18.52 -11.91
N ALA A 53 11.85 -18.16 -11.10
CA ALA A 53 12.08 -17.66 -9.76
C ALA A 53 12.56 -18.81 -8.84
N GLN A 54 13.75 -18.67 -8.27
CA GLN A 54 14.33 -19.65 -7.35
C GLN A 54 14.03 -19.33 -5.88
N LYS A 55 13.92 -18.04 -5.54
CA LYS A 55 13.62 -17.58 -4.18
C LYS A 55 12.76 -16.33 -4.21
N VAL A 56 11.84 -16.23 -3.26
CA VAL A 56 10.92 -15.11 -3.12
C VAL A 56 10.87 -14.69 -1.66
N LYS A 57 11.16 -13.42 -1.37
CA LYS A 57 11.07 -12.81 -0.04
C LYS A 57 10.19 -11.56 -0.09
N ARG A 58 9.23 -11.45 0.83
CA ARG A 58 8.45 -10.22 1.01
C ARG A 58 9.29 -9.17 1.73
N ILE A 59 9.18 -7.92 1.30
CA ILE A 59 9.80 -6.75 1.91
C ILE A 59 8.68 -5.87 2.46
N ARG A 60 8.81 -5.48 3.73
CA ARG A 60 7.90 -4.55 4.42
C ARG A 60 8.77 -3.70 5.34
N GLU A 61 8.93 -2.43 5.00
CA GLU A 61 9.77 -1.49 5.74
C GLU A 61 8.96 -0.25 6.11
N ARG A 62 9.21 0.30 7.31
CA ARG A 62 8.63 1.57 7.74
C ARG A 62 9.65 2.68 7.47
N ILE A 63 9.21 3.76 6.82
CA ILE A 63 10.05 4.87 6.35
C ILE A 63 9.58 6.18 6.99
#